data_AF-A0A950A6X7-F1
#
_entry.id   AF-A0A950A6X7-F1
#
_cell.length_a   1.000
_cell.length_b   1.000
_cell.length_c   1.000
_cell.angle_alpha   90.00
_cell.angle_beta   90.00
_cell.angle_gamma   90.00
#
_symmetry.space_group_name_H-M   'P 1'
#
loop_
_entity.id
_entity.type
_entity.pdbx_description
1 polymer ?
#
loop_
_entity_poly.entity_id
_entity_poly.type
_entity_poly.pdbx_seq_one_letter_code
_entity_poly.pdbx_strand_id
1 'polypeptide(L)'
;IVAMAQDNGSARDAAVRQRLAQAVIEGRVIRMTNLRSSAARKAGHQPGPEGSITKLFQAEYNQRLQNLAIDILGAAGMAWSPGDEHTAVAVRGFLRSRANTIEGGTSEIMRNILGERVLGLPKEPSVDKDIPWKDVKRSS
;
A
#
# COMPACT_ATOMS: atom_id res chain seq x y z
N ILE A 1 15.09 -7.11 2.06
CA ILE A 1 14.52 -7.16 3.44
C ILE A 1 14.78 -8.49 4.14
N VAL A 2 14.49 -9.66 3.54
CA VAL A 2 14.80 -10.97 4.17
C VAL A 2 16.30 -11.14 4.41
N ALA A 3 17.14 -10.89 3.39
CA ALA A 3 18.60 -10.94 3.53
C ALA A 3 19.10 -9.99 4.65
N MET A 4 18.68 -8.72 4.62
CA MET A 4 18.96 -7.75 5.69
C MET A 4 18.60 -8.26 7.10
N ALA A 5 17.47 -8.94 7.26
CA ALA A 5 17.07 -9.52 8.54
C ALA A 5 17.93 -10.74 8.94
N GLN A 6 18.40 -11.51 7.97
CA GLN A 6 19.32 -12.63 8.21
C GLN A 6 20.69 -12.12 8.63
N ASP A 7 21.20 -11.09 7.95
CA ASP A 7 22.53 -10.52 8.18
C ASP A 7 22.66 -9.93 9.58
N ASN A 8 21.63 -9.22 10.08
CA ASN A 8 21.64 -8.63 11.42
C ASN A 8 21.02 -9.55 12.51
N GLY A 9 20.65 -10.77 12.16
CA GLY A 9 20.11 -11.76 13.09
C GLY A 9 18.66 -11.54 13.53
N SER A 10 18.01 -10.44 13.14
CA SER A 10 16.60 -10.17 13.47
C SER A 10 15.63 -11.21 12.88
N ALA A 11 16.03 -11.92 11.84
CA ALA A 11 15.29 -13.07 11.30
C ALA A 11 15.19 -14.25 12.29
N ARG A 12 15.81 -14.21 13.47
CA ARG A 12 15.61 -15.21 14.54
C ARG A 12 14.47 -14.82 15.50
N ASP A 13 14.09 -13.55 15.53
CA ASP A 13 12.94 -13.08 16.29
C ASP A 13 11.64 -13.61 15.66
N ALA A 14 10.78 -14.24 16.47
CA ALA A 14 9.55 -14.85 16.00
C ALA A 14 8.56 -13.82 15.41
N ALA A 15 8.47 -12.61 15.98
CA ALA A 15 7.62 -11.54 15.49
C ALA A 15 8.13 -10.99 14.16
N VAL A 16 9.44 -10.78 14.01
CA VAL A 16 10.04 -10.35 12.74
C VAL A 16 9.84 -11.42 11.66
N ARG A 17 10.08 -12.70 11.98
CA ARG A 17 9.84 -13.82 11.07
C ARG A 17 8.40 -13.88 10.57
N GLN A 18 7.43 -13.70 11.46
CA GLN A 18 6.01 -13.70 11.10
C GLN A 18 5.69 -12.56 10.13
N ARG A 19 6.21 -11.35 10.40
CA ARG A 19 6.01 -10.19 9.53
C ARG A 19 6.68 -10.35 8.17
N LEU A 20 7.87 -10.96 8.12
CA LEU A 20 8.55 -11.32 6.87
C LEU A 20 7.75 -12.34 6.06
N ALA A 21 7.22 -13.38 6.72
CA ALA A 21 6.38 -14.38 6.06
C ALA A 21 5.12 -13.74 5.46
N GLN A 22 4.45 -12.87 6.23
CA GLN A 22 3.30 -12.11 5.75
C GLN A 22 3.66 -11.24 4.54
N ALA A 23 4.76 -10.50 4.58
CA ALA A 23 5.22 -9.68 3.45
C ALA A 23 5.47 -10.52 2.19
N VAL A 24 6.07 -11.71 2.33
CA VAL A 24 6.30 -12.63 1.21
C VAL A 24 4.97 -13.14 0.63
N ILE A 25 4.01 -13.48 1.49
CA ILE A 25 2.67 -13.92 1.07
C ILE A 25 1.96 -12.81 0.29
N GLU A 26 1.90 -11.60 0.85
CA GLU A 26 1.25 -10.45 0.24
C GLU A 26 1.88 -10.09 -1.13
N GLY A 27 3.21 -10.08 -1.22
CA GLY A 27 3.93 -9.86 -2.47
C GLY A 27 3.61 -10.92 -3.54
N ARG A 28 3.45 -12.19 -3.15
CA ARG A 28 3.02 -13.26 -4.06
C ARG A 28 1.58 -13.06 -4.52
N VAL A 29 0.67 -12.68 -3.62
CA VAL A 29 -0.73 -12.39 -3.95
C VAL A 29 -0.81 -11.23 -4.94
N ILE A 30 -0.09 -10.13 -4.71
CA ILE A 30 -0.01 -8.99 -5.66
C ILE A 30 0.45 -9.46 -7.03
N ARG A 31 1.54 -10.24 -7.08
CA ARG A 31 2.08 -10.76 -8.34
C ARG A 31 1.05 -11.59 -9.10
N MET A 32 0.37 -12.52 -8.42
CA MET A 32 -0.65 -13.37 -9.03
C MET A 32 -1.86 -12.57 -9.52
N THR A 33 -2.31 -11.59 -8.74
CA THR A 33 -3.39 -10.68 -9.13
C THR A 33 -3.02 -9.88 -10.38
N ASN A 34 -1.81 -9.31 -10.44
CA ASN A 34 -1.32 -8.58 -11.61
C ASN A 34 -1.23 -9.49 -12.85
N LEU A 35 -0.77 -10.73 -12.70
CA LEU A 35 -0.73 -11.70 -13.79
C LEU A 35 -2.13 -12.04 -14.31
N ARG A 36 -3.09 -12.26 -13.40
CA ARG A 36 -4.50 -12.52 -13.75
C ARG A 36 -5.12 -11.34 -14.49
N SER A 37 -4.95 -10.11 -13.98
CA SER A 37 -5.45 -8.90 -14.66
C SER A 37 -4.80 -8.71 -16.03
N SER A 38 -3.51 -9.00 -16.17
CA SER A 38 -2.82 -8.95 -17.46
C SER A 38 -3.38 -9.98 -18.44
N ALA A 39 -3.62 -11.21 -18.00
CA ALA A 39 -4.22 -12.27 -18.81
C ALA A 39 -5.64 -11.92 -19.25
N ALA A 40 -6.47 -11.39 -18.34
CA ALA A 40 -7.83 -10.96 -18.65
C ALA A 40 -7.87 -9.87 -19.74
N ARG A 41 -6.98 -8.86 -19.64
CA ARG A 41 -6.85 -7.83 -20.69
C ARG A 41 -6.43 -8.42 -22.03
N LYS A 42 -5.49 -9.37 -22.04
CA LYS A 42 -5.07 -10.07 -23.27
C LYS A 42 -6.20 -10.87 -23.92
N ALA A 43 -7.14 -11.38 -23.11
CA ALA A 43 -8.35 -12.06 -23.57
C ALA A 43 -9.47 -11.09 -23.99
N GLY A 44 -9.24 -9.77 -23.97
CA GLY A 44 -10.22 -8.76 -24.39
C GLY A 44 -11.23 -8.36 -23.31
N HIS A 45 -11.08 -8.84 -22.07
CA HIS A 45 -11.94 -8.39 -20.97
C HIS A 45 -11.63 -6.94 -20.59
N GLN A 46 -12.68 -6.17 -20.31
CA GLN A 46 -12.56 -4.78 -19.87
C GLN A 46 -12.03 -4.72 -18.42
N PRO A 47 -11.16 -3.75 -18.09
CA PRO A 47 -10.73 -3.54 -16.71
C PRO A 47 -11.93 -3.22 -15.82
N GLY A 48 -12.09 -3.97 -14.74
CA GLY A 48 -13.10 -3.75 -13.73
C GLY A 48 -12.53 -3.12 -12.45
N PRO A 49 -13.32 -3.13 -11.36
CA PRO A 49 -12.93 -2.55 -10.08
C PRO A 49 -11.73 -3.26 -9.40
N GLU A 50 -11.29 -4.41 -9.91
CA GLU A 50 -10.11 -5.13 -9.41
C GLU A 50 -8.82 -4.30 -9.49
N GLY A 51 -8.73 -3.34 -10.42
CA GLY A 51 -7.60 -2.40 -10.50
C GLY A 51 -7.51 -1.50 -9.26
N SER A 52 -8.64 -1.00 -8.79
CA SER A 52 -8.75 -0.19 -7.57
C SER A 52 -8.40 -1.00 -6.32
N ILE A 53 -8.86 -2.24 -6.23
CA ILE A 53 -8.52 -3.17 -5.14
C ILE A 53 -7.02 -3.42 -5.10
N THR A 54 -6.45 -3.72 -6.27
CA THR A 54 -5.02 -4.03 -6.40
C THR A 54 -4.17 -2.84 -5.99
N LYS A 55 -4.56 -1.63 -6.39
CA LYS A 55 -3.87 -0.38 -6.02
C LYS A 55 -3.94 -0.14 -4.51
N LEU A 56 -5.11 -0.24 -3.89
CA LEU A 56 -5.27 -0.08 -2.44
C LEU A 56 -4.37 -1.07 -1.69
N PHE A 57 -4.46 -2.35 -2.05
CA PHE A 57 -3.67 -3.40 -1.42
C PHE A 57 -2.17 -3.18 -1.59
N GLN A 58 -1.72 -2.76 -2.78
CA GLN A 58 -0.31 -2.44 -3.04
C GLN A 58 0.20 -1.24 -2.22
N ALA A 59 -0.62 -0.20 -2.06
CA ALA A 59 -0.26 0.97 -1.27
C ALA A 59 -0.03 0.61 0.21
N GLU A 60 -0.98 -0.12 0.81
CA GLU A 60 -0.88 -0.57 2.19
C GLU A 60 0.24 -1.61 2.38
N TYR A 61 0.40 -2.54 1.44
CA TYR A 61 1.51 -3.50 1.42
C TYR A 61 2.85 -2.79 1.42
N ASN A 62 3.04 -1.77 0.56
CA ASN A 62 4.30 -1.04 0.52
C ASN A 62 4.58 -0.36 1.86
N GLN A 63 3.59 0.27 2.50
CA GLN A 63 3.79 0.86 3.83
C GLN A 63 4.20 -0.19 4.86
N ARG A 64 3.51 -1.34 4.92
CA ARG A 64 3.87 -2.44 5.84
C ARG A 64 5.30 -2.93 5.59
N LEU A 65 5.68 -3.09 4.32
CA LEU A 65 7.01 -3.56 3.92
C LEU A 65 8.11 -2.56 4.32
N GLN A 66 7.90 -1.27 4.06
CA GLN A 66 8.89 -0.25 4.39
C GLN A 66 8.99 -0.02 5.91
N ASN A 67 7.87 -0.07 6.64
CA ASN A 67 7.90 -0.04 8.12
C ASN A 67 8.70 -1.22 8.68
N LEU A 68 8.47 -2.42 8.16
CA LEU A 68 9.25 -3.60 8.56
C LEU A 68 10.74 -3.43 8.25
N ALA A 69 11.10 -2.75 7.16
CA ALA A 69 12.50 -2.50 6.82
C ALA A 69 13.17 -1.61 7.87
N ILE A 70 12.49 -0.54 8.30
CA ILE A 70 12.98 0.35 9.36
C ILE A 70 13.06 -0.40 10.70
N ASP A 71 12.06 -1.21 11.05
CA ASP A 71 12.08 -1.99 12.29
C ASP A 71 13.24 -2.99 12.33
N ILE A 72 13.56 -3.63 11.19
CA ILE A 72 14.71 -4.52 11.07
C ILE A 72 16.03 -3.76 11.20
N LEU A 73 16.12 -2.53 10.66
CA LEU A 73 17.31 -1.68 10.79
C LEU A 73 17.51 -1.16 12.22
N GLY A 74 16.43 -1.02 12.99
CA GLY A 74 16.48 -0.51 14.36
C GLY A 74 17.13 0.87 14.43
N ALA A 75 18.08 1.05 15.37
CA ALA A 75 18.78 2.33 15.56
C ALA A 75 19.52 2.82 14.32
N ALA A 76 20.03 1.91 13.47
CA ALA A 76 20.71 2.28 12.23
C ALA A 76 19.77 3.01 11.26
N GLY A 77 18.46 2.71 11.29
CA GLY A 77 17.47 3.42 10.48
C GLY A 77 17.22 4.87 10.90
N MET A 78 17.65 5.27 12.10
CA MET A 78 17.54 6.65 12.62
C MET A 78 18.86 7.43 12.51
N ALA A 79 19.99 6.73 12.66
CA ALA A 79 21.32 7.33 12.61
C ALA A 79 22.27 6.43 11.82
N TRP A 80 22.29 6.58 10.49
CA TRP A 80 23.22 5.88 9.60
C TRP A 80 24.43 6.75 9.25
N SER A 81 25.55 6.11 8.99
CA SER A 81 26.77 6.81 8.57
C SER A 81 26.61 7.39 7.16
N PRO A 82 27.17 8.59 6.88
CA PRO A 82 27.30 9.07 5.51
C PRO A 82 28.01 8.02 4.64
N GLY A 83 27.38 7.64 3.52
CA GLY A 83 27.89 6.61 2.61
C GLY A 83 27.28 5.21 2.79
N ASP A 84 26.49 4.96 3.85
CA ASP A 84 25.67 3.75 3.95
C ASP A 84 24.44 3.85 3.05
N GLU A 85 24.66 3.55 1.76
CA GLU A 85 23.62 3.67 0.73
C GLU A 85 22.49 2.65 0.94
N HIS A 86 22.78 1.49 1.53
CA HIS A 86 21.77 0.46 1.76
C HIS A 86 20.72 0.96 2.77
N THR A 87 21.17 1.51 3.90
CA THR A 87 20.26 2.10 4.90
C THR A 87 19.56 3.34 4.34
N ALA A 88 20.28 4.17 3.57
CA ALA A 88 19.69 5.36 2.94
C ALA A 88 18.54 5.00 1.97
N VAL A 89 18.68 3.95 1.16
CA VAL A 89 17.60 3.47 0.27
C VAL A 89 16.37 3.04 1.07
N ALA A 90 16.55 2.28 2.15
CA ALA A 90 15.44 1.81 2.98
C ALA A 90 14.68 2.97 3.65
N VAL A 91 15.41 3.95 4.21
CA VAL A 91 14.80 5.15 4.82
C VAL A 91 14.06 5.98 3.79
N ARG A 92 14.63 6.20 2.60
CA ARG A 92 13.93 6.91 1.51
C ARG A 92 12.67 6.17 1.07
N GLY A 93 12.71 4.84 1.00
CA GLY A 93 11.56 4.00 0.70
C GLY A 93 10.43 4.18 1.72
N PHE A 94 10.76 4.16 3.02
CA PHE A 94 9.84 4.44 4.11
C PHE A 94 9.19 5.82 3.98
N LEU A 95 9.98 6.88 3.83
CA LEU A 95 9.46 8.24 3.67
C LEU A 95 8.54 8.37 2.46
N ARG A 96 8.93 7.78 1.32
CA ARG A 96 8.12 7.82 0.09
C ARG A 96 6.81 7.03 0.21
N SER A 97 6.81 5.94 0.98
CA SER A 97 5.63 5.08 1.13
C SER A 97 4.42 5.78 1.74
N ARG A 98 4.64 6.86 2.50
CA ARG A 98 3.57 7.68 3.09
C ARG A 98 2.70 8.34 2.03
N ALA A 99 3.29 8.76 0.90
CA ALA A 99 2.55 9.37 -0.19
C ALA A 99 1.68 8.34 -0.96
N ASN A 100 2.02 7.04 -0.91
CA ASN A 100 1.31 6.02 -1.69
C ASN A 100 -0.17 5.84 -1.29
N THR A 101 -0.53 6.16 -0.04
CA THR A 101 -1.93 6.09 0.41
C THR A 101 -2.77 7.30 0.00
N ILE A 102 -2.14 8.31 -0.62
CA ILE A 102 -2.77 9.55 -1.10
C ILE A 102 -2.76 9.61 -2.63
N GLU A 103 -1.64 9.25 -3.25
CA GLU A 103 -1.41 9.42 -4.68
C GLU A 103 -2.32 8.51 -5.53
N GLY A 104 -3.02 9.13 -6.49
CA GLY A 104 -3.88 8.45 -7.48
C GLY A 104 -5.16 7.83 -6.90
N GLY A 105 -5.68 8.40 -5.81
CA GLY A 105 -6.90 7.99 -5.13
C GLY A 105 -6.56 7.50 -3.72
N THR A 106 -7.11 8.19 -2.71
CA THR A 106 -6.83 7.86 -1.31
C THR A 106 -7.35 6.46 -0.97
N SER A 107 -6.83 5.89 0.11
CA SER A 107 -7.25 4.57 0.55
C SER A 107 -8.75 4.54 0.91
N GLU A 108 -9.29 5.66 1.39
CA GLU A 108 -10.72 5.88 1.66
C GLU A 108 -11.54 5.86 0.38
N ILE A 109 -11.13 6.60 -0.66
CA ILE A 109 -11.83 6.61 -1.96
C ILE A 109 -11.84 5.21 -2.58
N MET A 110 -10.75 4.45 -2.46
CA MET A 110 -10.67 3.09 -2.97
C MET A 110 -11.58 2.12 -2.19
N ARG A 111 -11.70 2.29 -0.87
CA ARG A 111 -12.67 1.54 -0.04
C ARG A 111 -14.11 1.86 -0.40
N ASN A 112 -14.43 3.11 -0.71
CA ASN A 112 -15.76 3.49 -1.19
C ASN A 112 -16.09 2.87 -2.55
N ILE A 113 -15.14 2.89 -3.50
CA ILE A 113 -15.29 2.19 -4.79
C ILE A 113 -15.54 0.69 -4.60
N LEU A 114 -14.81 0.05 -3.68
CA LEU A 114 -15.01 -1.35 -3.33
C LEU A 114 -16.42 -1.59 -2.76
N GLY A 115 -16.84 -0.78 -1.79
CA GLY A 115 -18.18 -0.86 -1.20
C GLY A 115 -19.28 -0.74 -2.27
N GLU A 116 -19.25 0.34 -3.05
CA GLU A 116 -20.32 0.67 -3.99
C GLU A 116 -20.31 -0.21 -5.25
N ARG A 117 -19.14 -0.44 -5.87
CA ARG A 117 -19.06 -1.06 -7.21
C ARG A 117 -18.80 -2.57 -7.19
N VAL A 118 -18.31 -3.11 -6.08
CA VAL A 118 -18.01 -4.55 -5.96
C VAL A 118 -18.98 -5.23 -5.01
N LEU A 119 -19.20 -4.63 -3.84
CA LEU A 119 -20.05 -5.20 -2.79
C LEU A 119 -21.52 -4.77 -2.92
N GLY A 120 -21.82 -3.78 -3.78
CA GLY A 120 -23.18 -3.27 -3.97
C GLY A 120 -23.73 -2.50 -2.76
N LEU A 121 -22.85 -1.99 -1.90
CA LEU A 121 -23.25 -1.20 -0.73
C LEU A 121 -23.82 0.15 -1.16
N PRO A 122 -24.73 0.73 -0.36
CA PRO A 122 -25.20 2.10 -0.59
C PRO A 122 -24.04 3.09 -0.62
N LYS A 123 -24.15 4.06 -1.52
CA LYS A 123 -23.20 5.18 -1.62
C LYS A 123 -23.20 6.01 -0.33
N GLU A 124 -22.03 6.54 0.04
CA GLU A 124 -21.92 7.44 1.19
C GLU A 124 -22.91 8.62 1.10
N PRO A 125 -23.59 8.98 2.20
CA PRO A 125 -24.46 10.15 2.23
C PRO A 125 -23.65 11.42 1.94
N SER A 126 -24.03 12.16 0.90
CA SER A 126 -23.49 13.50 0.60
C SER A 126 -24.62 14.52 0.80
N VAL A 127 -24.33 15.55 1.59
CA VAL A 127 -25.28 16.61 1.97
C VAL A 127 -25.48 17.66 0.87
N ASP A 128 -24.71 17.56 -0.19
CA ASP A 128 -24.46 18.57 -1.21
C ASP A 128 -24.57 18.00 -2.63
N LYS A 129 -25.00 16.73 -2.76
CA LYS A 129 -25.07 15.99 -4.02
C LYS A 129 -25.93 16.66 -5.10
N ASP A 130 -27.02 17.30 -4.69
CA ASP A 130 -27.97 17.98 -5.57
C ASP A 130 -27.84 19.50 -5.51
N ILE A 131 -26.81 20.01 -4.82
CA ILE A 131 -26.57 21.43 -4.62
C ILE A 131 -25.51 21.89 -5.63
N PRO A 132 -25.79 22.88 -6.50
CA PRO A 132 -24.78 23.48 -7.36
C PRO A 132 -23.58 23.97 -6.56
N TRP A 133 -22.35 23.79 -7.07
CA TRP A 133 -21.10 24.09 -6.35
C TRP A 133 -21.04 25.49 -5.70
N LYS A 134 -21.70 26.48 -6.31
CA LYS A 134 -21.78 27.85 -5.81
C LYS A 134 -22.62 28.00 -4.53
N ASP A 135 -23.53 27.06 -4.27
CA ASP A 135 -24.52 27.10 -3.18
C ASP A 135 -24.15 26.16 -2.02
N VAL A 136 -23.00 25.45 -2.11
CA VAL A 136 -22.48 24.58 -1.05
C VAL A 136 -21.97 25.44 0.12
N LYS A 137 -22.52 25.24 1.32
CA LYS A 137 -22.07 25.90 2.56
C LYS A 137 -20.60 25.57 2.82
N ARG A 138 -19.73 26.58 2.81
CA ARG A 138 -18.32 26.44 3.19
C ARG A 138 -18.14 26.80 4.65
N SER A 139 -17.30 26.07 5.35
CA SER A 139 -16.83 26.46 6.69
C SER A 139 -16.10 27.80 6.58
N SER A 140 -16.59 28.78 7.34
CA SER A 140 -15.99 30.11 7.52
C SER A 140 -14.58 30.03 8.09
#